data_AF-A0A7K4MQ23-F1
#
_entry.id   AF-A0A7K4MQ23-F1
#
_cell.length_a   1.000
_cell.length_b   1.000
_cell.length_c   1.000
_cell.angle_alpha   90.00
_cell.angle_beta   90.00
_cell.angle_gamma   90.00
#
_symmetry.space_group_name_H-M   'P 1'
#
loop_
_entity.id
_entity.type
_entity.pdbx_description
1 polymer ?
#
loop_
_entity_poly.entity_id
_entity_poly.type
_entity_poly.pdbx_seq_one_letter_code
_entity_poly.pdbx_strand_id
1 'polypeptide(L)' 'MGLVYTVLYLDFLPESWKLISNNPTIFETTVDNVVLDIRDTSHTEHKLVFKKGGKLEYMRSVGKYRLKWNDEDLVN' A
#
# COMPACT_ATOMS: atom_id res chain seq x y z
N MET A 1 4.52 12.27 -0.77
CA MET A 1 4.79 11.04 -0.03
C MET A 1 3.63 10.83 0.91
N GLY A 2 2.88 9.76 0.73
CA GLY A 2 1.69 9.47 1.53
C GLY A 2 1.99 8.61 2.74
N LEU A 3 1.12 8.71 3.75
CA LEU A 3 1.18 7.95 5.00
C LEU A 3 -0.24 7.74 5.51
N VAL A 4 -0.63 6.48 5.70
CA VAL A 4 -1.92 6.11 6.29
C VAL A 4 -1.73 5.04 7.36
N TYR A 5 -2.56 5.12 8.41
CA TYR A 5 -2.70 4.09 9.42
C TYR A 5 -4.06 3.42 9.27
N THR A 6 -4.09 2.10 9.29
CA THR A 6 -5.33 1.31 9.30
C THR A 6 -5.25 0.21 10.33
N VAL A 7 -6.40 -0.21 10.86
CA VAL A 7 -6.52 -1.41 11.70
C VAL A 7 -7.02 -2.62 10.91
N LEU A 8 -7.44 -2.39 9.67
CA LEU A 8 -7.92 -3.44 8.79
C LEU A 8 -6.75 -4.15 8.11
N TYR A 9 -6.92 -5.45 7.93
CA TYR A 9 -6.02 -6.24 7.11
C TYR A 9 -6.15 -5.84 5.63
N LEU A 10 -5.05 -5.89 4.88
CA LEU A 10 -5.01 -5.60 3.45
C LEU A 10 -4.53 -6.84 2.69
N ASP A 11 -5.24 -7.18 1.64
CA ASP A 11 -4.88 -8.28 0.74
C ASP A 11 -4.00 -7.77 -0.41
N PHE A 12 -2.79 -8.32 -0.50
CA PHE A 12 -1.86 -8.08 -1.61
C PHE A 12 -1.93 -9.25 -2.58
N LEU A 13 -2.82 -9.13 -3.57
CA LEU A 13 -3.05 -10.14 -4.59
C LEU A 13 -1.75 -10.47 -5.36
N PRO A 14 -1.29 -11.74 -5.40
CA PRO A 14 -0.02 -12.13 -6.04
C PRO A 14 0.08 -11.82 -7.53
N GLU A 15 -1.05 -11.72 -8.23
CA GLU A 15 -1.11 -11.32 -9.64
C GLU A 15 -0.73 -9.85 -9.85
N SER A 16 -0.92 -9.01 -8.83
CA SER A 16 -0.74 -7.55 -8.91
C SER A 16 0.42 -7.04 -8.06
N TRP A 17 0.82 -7.79 -7.04
CA TRP A 17 1.82 -7.38 -6.06
C TRP A 17 2.93 -8.41 -5.92
N LYS A 18 4.16 -7.93 -5.82
CA LYS A 18 5.35 -8.72 -5.53
C LYS A 18 6.05 -8.16 -4.31
N LEU A 19 6.39 -9.03 -3.37
CA LEU A 19 7.25 -8.69 -2.24
C LEU A 19 8.71 -8.56 -2.71
N ILE A 20 9.30 -7.37 -2.57
CA ILE A 20 10.67 -7.08 -3.03
C ILE A 20 11.67 -6.90 -1.90
N SER A 21 11.20 -6.63 -0.69
CA SER A 21 12.02 -6.53 0.52
C SER A 21 11.22 -7.00 1.72
N ASN A 22 11.87 -7.68 2.67
CA ASN A 22 11.24 -8.13 3.92
C ASN A 22 11.58 -7.25 5.12
N ASN A 23 12.68 -6.48 5.08
CA ASN A 23 13.09 -5.59 6.17
C ASN A 23 13.68 -4.27 5.64
N PRO A 24 12.87 -3.20 5.46
CA PRO A 24 11.42 -3.15 5.72
C PRO A 24 10.62 -3.97 4.69
N THR A 25 9.38 -4.35 5.04
CA THR A 25 8.48 -5.04 4.11
C THR A 25 8.01 -4.07 3.02
N ILE A 26 8.38 -4.32 1.77
CA ILE A 26 8.02 -3.49 0.62
C ILE A 26 7.40 -4.37 -0.45
N PHE A 27 6.19 -3.99 -0.87
CA PHE A 27 5.53 -4.56 -2.04
C PHE A 27 5.70 -3.62 -3.23
N GLU A 28 5.85 -4.22 -4.41
CA GLU A 28 5.92 -3.53 -5.70
C GLU A 28 4.82 -4.06 -6.61
N THR A 29 4.13 -3.17 -7.31
CA THR A 29 3.09 -3.56 -8.27
C THR A 29 3.70 -4.14 -9.54
N THR A 30 3.13 -5.24 -10.04
CA THR A 30 3.61 -5.95 -11.25
C THR A 30 2.89 -5.51 -12.52
N VAL A 31 1.74 -4.85 -12.38
CA VAL A 31 0.88 -4.34 -13.45
C VAL A 31 0.47 -2.88 -13.19
N ASP A 32 -0.07 -2.21 -14.20
CA ASP A 32 -0.57 -0.84 -14.08
C ASP A 32 -1.98 -0.80 -13.47
N ASN A 33 -2.33 0.37 -12.92
CA ASN A 33 -3.65 0.68 -12.36
C ASN A 33 -4.08 -0.26 -11.22
N VAL A 34 -3.13 -0.71 -10.40
CA VAL A 34 -3.43 -1.54 -9.22
C VAL A 34 -4.09 -0.65 -8.17
N VAL A 35 -5.34 -0.99 -7.83
CA VAL A 35 -6.12 -0.24 -6.84
C VAL A 35 -5.87 -0.81 -5.45
N LEU A 36 -5.65 0.07 -4.49
CA LEU A 36 -5.65 -0.25 -3.06
C LEU A 36 -6.66 0.66 -2.35
N ASP A 37 -7.76 0.05 -1.93
CA ASP A 37 -8.77 0.70 -1.10
C ASP A 37 -8.41 0.53 0.37
N ILE A 38 -8.36 1.64 1.11
CA ILE A 38 -7.92 1.66 2.52
C ILE A 38 -8.96 2.41 3.33
N ARG A 39 -9.42 1.82 4.42
CA ARG A 39 -10.15 2.55 5.47
C ARG A 39 -9.19 2.87 6.62
N ASP A 40 -8.99 4.15 6.88
CA ASP A 40 -8.05 4.59 7.93
C ASP A 40 -8.65 4.48 9.34
N THR A 41 -7.83 4.78 10.36
CA THR A 41 -8.24 4.78 11.78
C THR A 41 -9.30 5.83 12.12
N SER A 42 -9.50 6.84 11.28
CA SER A 42 -10.54 7.87 11.42
C SER A 42 -11.81 7.49 10.65
N HIS A 43 -11.88 6.25 10.13
CA HIS A 43 -12.95 5.73 9.28
C HIS A 43 -13.10 6.42 7.92
N THR A 44 -12.07 7.12 7.45
CA THR A 44 -12.02 7.73 6.10
C THR A 44 -11.60 6.67 5.09
N GLU A 45 -12.25 6.66 3.94
CA GLU A 45 -11.91 5.79 2.81
C GLU A 45 -10.92 6.52 1.89
N HIS A 46 -9.83 5.82 1.54
CA HIS A 46 -8.80 6.27 0.62
C HIS A 46 -8.70 5.27 -0.51
N LYS A 47 -8.69 5.76 -1.74
CA LYS A 47 -8.47 4.94 -2.93
C LYS A 47 -7.16 5.36 -3.56
N LEU A 48 -6.17 4.47 -3.54
CA LEU A 48 -4.89 4.68 -4.19
C LEU A 48 -4.84 3.86 -5.48
N VAL A 49 -4.34 4.45 -6.56
CA VAL A 49 -4.14 3.75 -7.83
C VAL A 49 -2.66 3.80 -8.15
N PHE A 50 -1.99 2.66 -8.16
CA PHE A 50 -0.56 2.55 -8.41
C PHE A 50 -0.27 2.27 -9.88
N LYS A 51 0.77 2.92 -10.42
CA LYS A 51 1.36 2.55 -11.70
C LYS A 51 2.20 1.27 -11.56
N LYS A 52 2.56 0.60 -12.65
CA LYS A 52 3.47 -0.55 -12.61
C LYS A 52 4.82 -0.17 -12.02
N GLY A 53 5.35 -1.00 -11.13
CA GLY A 53 6.60 -0.75 -10.41
C GLY A 53 6.44 0.21 -9.22
N GLY A 54 5.22 0.67 -8.94
CA GLY A 54 4.90 1.51 -7.78
C GLY A 54 5.07 0.73 -6.47
N LYS A 55 5.56 1.41 -5.43
CA LYS A 55 5.99 0.76 -4.19
C LYS A 55 5.15 1.17 -3.00
N LEU A 56 4.91 0.20 -2.12
CA LEU A 56 4.26 0.39 -0.85
C LEU A 56 5.09 -0.25 0.25
N GLU A 57 5.55 0.57 1.20
CA GLU A 57 6.09 0.07 2.46
C GLU A 57 4.91 -0.28 3.39
N TYR A 58 4.89 -1.52 3.84
CA TYR A 58 3.91 -2.05 4.77
C TYR A 58 4.58 -2.39 6.09
N MET A 59 4.12 -1.81 7.19
CA MET A 59 4.67 -2.08 8.51
C MET A 59 3.57 -2.41 9.51
N ARG A 60 3.69 -3.57 10.16
CA ARG A 60 2.84 -3.90 11.31
C ARG A 60 3.38 -3.18 12.55
N SER A 61 2.52 -2.40 13.18
CA SER A 61 2.75 -1.81 14.50
C SER A 61 1.80 -2.46 15.52
N VAL A 62 1.92 -2.10 16.80
CA VAL A 62 1.05 -2.66 17.85
C VAL A 62 -0.39 -2.20 17.59
N GLY A 63 -1.26 -3.16 17.24
CA GLY A 63 -2.69 -2.94 17.01
C GLY A 63 -3.06 -2.22 15.70
N LYS A 64 -2.10 -1.92 14.81
CA LYS A 64 -2.36 -1.21 13.54
C LYS A 64 -1.31 -1.50 12.48
N TYR A 65 -1.65 -1.20 11.24
CA TYR A 65 -0.77 -1.21 10.09
C TYR A 65 -0.45 0.22 9.68
N ARG A 66 0.80 0.44 9.27
CA ARG A 66 1.28 1.69 8.69
C ARG A 66 1.65 1.45 7.24
N LEU A 67 1.09 2.27 6.36
CA LEU A 67 1.32 2.24 4.93
C LEU A 67 2.02 3.53 4.52
N LYS A 68 3.07 3.41 3.70
CA LYS A 68 3.82 4.56 3.19
C LYS A 68 4.18 4.34 1.73
N TRP A 69 4.06 5.39 0.93
CA TRP A 69 4.36 5.37 -0.51
C TRP A 69 4.86 6.74 -0.97
N ASN A 70 5.49 6.79 -2.15
CA ASN A 70 5.77 8.05 -2.82
C ASN A 70 4.60 8.40 -3.75
N ASP A 71 4.23 9.68 -3.82
CA ASP A 71 3.09 10.10 -4.68
C ASP A 71 3.42 9.87 -6.17
N GLU A 72 4.70 9.85 -6.52
CA GLU A 72 5.17 9.50 -7.86
C GLU A 72 4.84 8.05 -8.26
N ASP A 73 4.59 7.15 -7.30
CA ASP A 73 4.21 5.76 -7.54
C ASP A 73 2.72 5.61 -7.89
N LEU A 74 1.94 6.69 -7.69
CA LEU A 74 0.52 6.71 -8.01
C LEU A 74 0.28 7.19 -9.44
N VAL A 75 -0.87 6.77 -9.98
CA VAL A 75 -1.48 7.38 -11.15
C VAL A 75 -2.22 8.62 -10.65
N ASN A 76 -1.67 9.81 -10.94
CA ASN A 76 -2.28 11.10 -10.62
C ASN A 76 -3.67 11.26 -11.25
#